data_AF-A0A2N5GX19-F1
#
_entry.id   AF-A0A2N5GX19-F1
#
_cell.length_a   1.000
_cell.length_b   1.000
_cell.length_c   1.000
_cell.angle_alpha   90.00
_cell.angle_beta   90.00
_cell.angle_gamma   90.00
#
_symmetry.space_group_name_H-M   'P 1'
#
loop_
_entity.id
_entity.type
_entity.pdbx_description
1 polymer ?
#
loop_
_entity_poly.entity_id
_entity_poly.type
_entity_poly.pdbx_seq_one_letter_code
_entity_poly.pdbx_strand_id
1 'polypeptide(L)'
;MEWYPKQITEQPDDDCNPDGTAVIDLAIHSRRFNSIIFVGGISHAVGNTFDGNDSIIKWIERETGLKYGQQLKIWKQDDLKIHFEGCFNGVAVSPSGFIDFELDENGNLVFFAANGPFPSADTFQQEEFALSLADVVPLARNQFKLFEFPSFEQEKWFPVYGLEEIYLTNNKSETIPFFADVRSSLKIDKILQWDSPSPEPFTRREINLNETIAT
;
A
#
# COMPACT_ATOMS: atom_id res chain seq x y z
N MET A 1 -4.02 -17.55 -6.57
CA MET A 1 -4.57 -18.92 -6.75
C MET A 1 -5.97 -18.94 -6.17
N GLU A 2 -6.90 -19.68 -6.78
CA GLU A 2 -8.32 -19.66 -6.39
C GLU A 2 -8.82 -21.08 -6.09
N TRP A 3 -9.61 -21.25 -5.03
CA TRP A 3 -10.24 -22.52 -4.66
C TRP A 3 -11.71 -22.32 -4.35
N TYR A 4 -12.56 -22.99 -5.13
CA TYR A 4 -14.00 -22.97 -4.93
C TYR A 4 -14.45 -23.91 -3.79
N PRO A 5 -15.46 -23.51 -3.00
CA PRO A 5 -16.09 -24.39 -2.03
C PRO A 5 -16.67 -25.65 -2.69
N LYS A 6 -16.52 -26.80 -2.03
CA LYS A 6 -17.04 -28.10 -2.52
C LYS A 6 -18.57 -28.15 -2.67
N GLN A 7 -19.27 -27.22 -2.03
CA GLN A 7 -20.73 -27.16 -2.02
C GLN A 7 -21.28 -26.47 -3.28
N ILE A 8 -20.41 -25.80 -4.05
CA ILE A 8 -20.79 -25.16 -5.31
C ILE A 8 -20.79 -26.22 -6.39
N THR A 9 -22.00 -26.57 -6.83
CA THR A 9 -22.25 -27.57 -7.87
C THR A 9 -22.55 -26.93 -9.22
N GLU A 10 -22.86 -25.63 -9.22
CA GLU A 10 -23.16 -24.86 -10.44
C GLU A 10 -21.91 -24.15 -10.94
N GLN A 11 -21.82 -24.00 -12.26
CA GLN A 11 -20.71 -23.30 -12.88
C GLN A 11 -20.83 -21.82 -12.50
N PRO A 12 -19.83 -21.23 -11.83
CA PRO A 12 -19.87 -19.82 -11.48
C PRO A 12 -19.95 -18.98 -12.77
N ASP A 13 -20.55 -17.81 -12.66
CA ASP A 13 -20.47 -16.80 -13.72
C ASP A 13 -18.98 -16.52 -14.01
N ASP A 14 -18.56 -16.54 -15.27
CA ASP A 14 -17.14 -16.50 -15.65
C ASP A 14 -16.43 -15.23 -15.13
N ASP A 15 -17.20 -14.18 -14.80
CA ASP A 15 -16.69 -12.90 -14.32
C ASP A 15 -16.70 -12.74 -12.78
N CYS A 16 -17.24 -13.69 -12.01
CA CYS A 16 -17.39 -13.54 -10.56
C CYS A 16 -17.04 -14.82 -9.78
N ASN A 17 -16.14 -14.70 -8.83
CA ASN A 17 -15.92 -15.74 -7.84
C ASN A 17 -17.12 -15.81 -6.88
N PRO A 18 -17.68 -17.00 -6.62
CA PRO A 18 -18.78 -17.15 -5.68
C PRO A 18 -18.33 -17.00 -4.23
N ASP A 19 -19.28 -16.75 -3.34
CA ASP A 19 -19.06 -16.69 -1.89
C ASP A 19 -18.36 -17.96 -1.37
N GLY A 20 -17.43 -17.77 -0.44
CA GLY A 20 -16.62 -18.85 0.11
C GLY A 20 -15.37 -19.19 -0.70
N THR A 21 -15.20 -18.63 -1.91
CA THR A 21 -13.98 -18.83 -2.70
C THR A 21 -12.77 -18.29 -1.96
N ALA A 22 -11.74 -19.14 -1.79
CA ALA A 22 -10.47 -18.73 -1.24
C ALA A 22 -9.56 -18.23 -2.37
N VAL A 23 -9.14 -16.97 -2.30
CA VAL A 23 -8.18 -16.35 -3.21
C VAL A 23 -6.90 -16.10 -2.42
N ILE A 24 -5.80 -16.73 -2.82
CA ILE A 24 -4.51 -16.67 -2.11
C ILE A 24 -3.41 -16.20 -3.04
N ASP A 25 -2.72 -15.14 -2.65
CA ASP A 25 -1.50 -14.69 -3.30
C ASP A 25 -0.28 -15.04 -2.46
N LEU A 26 0.74 -15.57 -3.15
CA LEU A 26 1.98 -16.04 -2.54
C LEU A 26 3.18 -15.38 -3.23
N ALA A 27 4.11 -14.85 -2.44
CA ALA A 27 5.41 -14.46 -2.94
C ALA A 27 6.24 -15.71 -3.27
N ILE A 28 6.49 -15.95 -4.57
CA ILE A 28 7.18 -17.17 -5.06
C ILE A 28 8.56 -17.36 -4.42
N HIS A 29 9.33 -16.26 -4.27
CA HIS A 29 10.70 -16.29 -3.79
C HIS A 29 10.81 -16.67 -2.31
N SER A 30 9.89 -16.17 -1.48
CA SER A 30 9.88 -16.41 -0.03
C SER A 30 8.95 -17.54 0.39
N ARG A 31 8.04 -17.97 -0.50
CA ARG A 31 6.93 -18.89 -0.23
C ARG A 31 6.05 -18.43 0.95
N ARG A 32 5.92 -17.12 1.14
CA ARG A 32 5.06 -16.50 2.16
C ARG A 32 3.80 -15.93 1.52
N PHE A 33 2.71 -15.91 2.28
CA PHE A 33 1.45 -15.31 1.84
C PHE A 33 1.57 -13.80 1.75
N ASN A 34 1.13 -13.25 0.62
CA ASN A 34 0.85 -11.82 0.47
C ASN A 34 -0.59 -11.53 0.87
N SER A 35 -1.53 -12.39 0.48
CA SER A 35 -2.95 -12.25 0.78
C SER A 35 -3.66 -13.61 0.90
N ILE A 36 -4.69 -13.65 1.73
CA ILE A 36 -5.69 -14.72 1.82
C ILE A 36 -7.04 -14.02 1.93
N ILE A 37 -7.91 -14.19 0.94
CA ILE A 37 -9.21 -13.52 0.87
C ILE A 37 -10.28 -14.58 0.68
N PHE A 38 -11.30 -14.57 1.53
CA PHE A 38 -12.49 -15.38 1.36
C PHE A 38 -13.63 -14.51 0.85
N VAL A 39 -14.10 -14.79 -0.37
CA VAL A 39 -15.16 -14.02 -1.02
C VAL A 39 -16.44 -14.04 -0.17
N GLY A 40 -17.06 -12.88 -0.02
CA GLY A 40 -18.25 -12.70 0.83
C GLY A 40 -17.98 -12.74 2.33
N GLY A 41 -16.70 -12.82 2.77
CA GLY A 41 -16.37 -12.95 4.19
C GLY A 41 -16.78 -14.31 4.77
N ILE A 42 -16.84 -15.35 3.95
CA ILE A 42 -17.29 -16.69 4.34
C ILE A 42 -16.13 -17.67 4.22
N SER A 43 -15.69 -18.25 5.33
CA SER A 43 -14.61 -19.24 5.32
C SER A 43 -15.13 -20.65 5.59
N HIS A 44 -14.80 -21.58 4.70
CA HIS A 44 -15.03 -23.02 4.91
C HIS A 44 -13.75 -23.77 5.29
N ALA A 45 -12.65 -23.05 5.55
CA ALA A 45 -11.38 -23.63 5.91
C ALA A 45 -11.41 -24.18 7.34
N VAL A 46 -10.76 -25.34 7.56
CA VAL A 46 -10.65 -25.96 8.89
C VAL A 46 -9.31 -25.58 9.51
N GLY A 47 -9.31 -25.17 10.78
CA GLY A 47 -8.08 -24.92 11.55
C GLY A 47 -7.55 -23.49 11.51
N ASN A 48 -8.33 -22.54 10.97
CA ASN A 48 -7.99 -21.11 10.92
C ASN A 48 -8.89 -20.29 11.86
N THR A 49 -9.14 -20.79 13.06
CA THR A 49 -9.94 -20.11 14.09
C THR A 49 -9.01 -19.51 15.14
N PHE A 50 -9.32 -18.31 15.60
CA PHE A 50 -8.48 -17.52 16.49
C PHE A 50 -9.26 -17.08 17.73
N ASP A 51 -8.62 -17.18 18.90
CA ASP A 51 -9.19 -16.91 20.22
C ASP A 51 -8.71 -15.59 20.85
N GLY A 52 -8.04 -14.74 20.05
CA GLY A 52 -7.63 -13.40 20.47
C GLY A 52 -6.36 -12.92 19.77
N ASN A 53 -5.88 -11.73 20.15
CA ASN A 53 -4.73 -11.10 19.50
C ASN A 53 -3.45 -11.94 19.58
N ASP A 54 -3.22 -12.68 20.68
CA ASP A 54 -2.01 -13.48 20.85
C ASP A 54 -1.91 -14.64 19.85
N SER A 55 -3.02 -15.32 19.54
CA SER A 55 -3.01 -16.40 18.54
C SER A 55 -2.87 -15.85 17.12
N ILE A 56 -3.48 -14.70 16.84
CA ILE A 56 -3.32 -13.97 15.57
C ILE A 56 -1.87 -13.53 15.38
N ILE A 57 -1.28 -12.89 16.39
CA ILE A 57 0.12 -12.44 16.35
C ILE A 57 1.05 -13.63 16.07
N LYS A 58 0.92 -14.74 16.81
CA LYS A 58 1.75 -15.93 16.60
C LYS A 58 1.60 -16.52 15.20
N TRP A 59 0.39 -16.50 14.66
CA TRP A 59 0.14 -16.94 13.29
C TRP A 59 0.81 -16.01 12.28
N ILE A 60 0.66 -14.69 12.42
CA ILE A 60 1.31 -13.70 11.56
C ILE A 60 2.83 -13.88 11.62
N GLU A 61 3.42 -14.02 12.81
CA GLU A 61 4.87 -14.24 12.93
C GLU A 61 5.33 -15.50 12.20
N ARG A 62 4.52 -16.56 12.23
CA ARG A 62 4.82 -17.82 11.56
C ARG A 62 4.72 -17.69 10.04
N GLU A 63 3.65 -17.08 9.53
CA GLU A 63 3.40 -16.98 8.09
C GLU A 63 4.28 -15.92 7.41
N THR A 64 4.56 -14.82 8.10
CA THR A 64 5.31 -13.68 7.54
C THR A 64 6.78 -13.67 7.94
N GLY A 65 7.16 -14.38 9.01
CA GLY A 65 8.48 -14.32 9.62
C GLY A 65 8.79 -13.02 10.37
N LEU A 66 7.86 -12.06 10.40
CA LEU A 66 8.01 -10.80 11.11
C LEU A 66 7.85 -10.99 12.61
N LYS A 67 8.42 -10.08 13.41
CA LYS A 67 8.38 -10.16 14.88
C LYS A 67 7.58 -9.02 15.50
N TYR A 68 6.59 -9.38 16.33
CA TYR A 68 5.76 -8.42 17.03
C TYR A 68 6.58 -7.60 18.03
N GLY A 69 6.35 -6.30 18.05
CA GLY A 69 7.13 -5.33 18.83
C GLY A 69 8.50 -5.00 18.26
N GLN A 70 9.04 -5.77 17.31
CA GLN A 70 10.31 -5.48 16.65
C GLN A 70 10.12 -4.92 15.24
N GLN A 71 9.23 -5.55 14.47
CA GLN A 71 8.98 -5.26 13.05
C GLN A 71 7.53 -4.90 12.74
N LEU A 72 6.59 -5.27 13.61
CA LEU A 72 5.18 -4.91 13.50
C LEU A 72 4.56 -4.60 14.87
N LYS A 73 3.50 -3.80 14.88
CA LYS A 73 2.65 -3.58 16.06
C LYS A 73 1.21 -3.34 15.63
N ILE A 74 0.25 -3.55 16.53
CA ILE A 74 -1.15 -3.17 16.27
C ILE A 74 -1.24 -1.64 16.31
N TRP A 75 -1.80 -1.02 15.27
CA TRP A 75 -2.09 0.41 15.25
C TRP A 75 -3.59 0.71 15.38
N LYS A 76 -4.44 -0.24 14.97
CA LYS A 76 -5.89 -0.12 15.08
C LYS A 76 -6.54 -1.49 15.24
N GLN A 77 -7.63 -1.55 15.99
CA GLN A 77 -8.48 -2.72 16.13
C GLN A 77 -9.94 -2.28 16.14
N ASP A 78 -10.74 -2.83 15.23
CA ASP A 78 -12.17 -2.56 15.08
C ASP A 78 -12.93 -3.89 15.09
N ASP A 79 -13.62 -4.22 16.18
CA ASP A 79 -14.38 -5.48 16.35
C ASP A 79 -13.58 -6.73 15.94
N LEU A 80 -13.85 -7.27 14.76
CA LEU A 80 -13.25 -8.48 14.18
C LEU A 80 -12.07 -8.19 13.22
N LYS A 81 -11.66 -6.92 13.10
CA LYS A 81 -10.57 -6.44 12.25
C LYS A 81 -9.40 -5.95 13.09
N ILE A 82 -8.20 -6.39 12.74
CA ILE A 82 -6.96 -5.97 13.36
C ILE A 82 -6.04 -5.46 12.27
N HIS A 83 -5.52 -4.25 12.49
CA HIS A 83 -4.59 -3.60 11.59
C HIS A 83 -3.23 -3.46 12.28
N PHE A 84 -2.22 -4.01 11.63
CA PHE A 84 -0.82 -3.90 12.04
C PHE A 84 -0.08 -2.95 11.13
N GLU A 85 0.88 -2.23 11.71
CA GLU A 85 1.80 -1.36 11.00
C GLU A 85 3.23 -1.80 11.27
N GLY A 86 4.12 -1.53 10.31
CA GLY A 86 5.54 -1.69 10.43
C GLY A 86 6.09 -0.84 11.57
N CYS A 87 6.98 -1.41 12.36
CA CYS A 87 7.71 -0.70 13.39
C CYS A 87 9.17 -1.12 13.42
N PHE A 88 10.00 -0.32 14.08
CA PHE A 88 11.34 -0.70 14.47
C PHE A 88 11.44 -0.58 16.00
N ASN A 89 11.55 -1.71 16.69
CA ASN A 89 11.56 -1.77 18.16
C ASN A 89 10.37 -1.00 18.81
N GLY A 90 9.17 -1.15 18.24
CA GLY A 90 7.93 -0.53 18.73
C GLY A 90 7.65 0.89 18.24
N VAL A 91 8.65 1.54 17.63
CA VAL A 91 8.48 2.87 17.01
C VAL A 91 7.94 2.70 15.60
N ALA A 92 6.81 3.33 15.27
CA ALA A 92 6.24 3.26 13.93
C ALA A 92 7.23 3.86 12.91
N VAL A 93 7.28 3.28 11.71
CA VAL A 93 8.14 3.77 10.61
C VAL A 93 7.30 4.31 9.47
N SER A 94 7.89 5.19 8.67
CA SER A 94 7.29 5.67 7.41
C SER A 94 8.35 5.68 6.29
N PRO A 95 8.05 5.20 5.07
CA PRO A 95 6.82 4.49 4.70
C PRO A 95 6.69 3.17 5.47
N SER A 96 5.46 2.82 5.83
CA SER A 96 5.16 1.63 6.64
C SER A 96 4.67 0.47 5.79
N GLY A 97 4.92 -0.75 6.27
CA GLY A 97 4.20 -1.93 5.85
C GLY A 97 2.93 -2.08 6.68
N PHE A 98 1.87 -2.61 6.09
CA PHE A 98 0.60 -2.83 6.76
C PHE A 98 0.19 -4.29 6.64
N ILE A 99 -0.38 -4.83 7.72
CA ILE A 99 -1.07 -6.11 7.70
C ILE A 99 -2.50 -5.89 8.17
N ASP A 100 -3.45 -6.23 7.32
CA ASP A 100 -4.86 -6.27 7.64
C ASP A 100 -5.27 -7.71 7.91
N PHE A 101 -6.00 -7.93 8.99
CA PHE A 101 -6.45 -9.25 9.42
C PHE A 101 -7.90 -9.18 9.88
N GLU A 102 -8.78 -10.03 9.34
CA GLU A 102 -10.22 -10.04 9.64
C GLU A 102 -10.72 -11.44 9.94
N LEU A 103 -11.59 -11.50 10.95
CA LEU A 103 -12.30 -12.70 11.36
C LEU A 103 -13.80 -12.59 11.04
N ASP A 104 -14.46 -13.73 10.85
CA ASP A 104 -15.91 -13.83 10.96
C ASP A 104 -16.37 -13.87 12.43
N GLU A 105 -17.69 -13.85 12.65
CA GLU A 105 -18.30 -13.90 13.99
C GLU A 105 -17.97 -15.18 14.77
N ASN A 106 -17.55 -16.24 14.08
CA ASN A 106 -17.13 -17.50 14.70
C ASN A 106 -15.61 -17.54 14.97
N GLY A 107 -14.89 -16.45 14.67
CA GLY A 107 -13.45 -16.32 14.85
C GLY A 107 -12.61 -16.97 13.74
N ASN A 108 -13.19 -17.30 12.58
CA ASN A 108 -12.45 -17.85 11.44
C ASN A 108 -11.83 -16.76 10.59
N LEU A 109 -10.61 -16.99 10.09
CA LEU A 109 -9.96 -16.09 9.14
C LEU A 109 -10.78 -15.97 7.85
N VAL A 110 -11.12 -14.72 7.50
CA VAL A 110 -11.79 -14.35 6.25
C VAL A 110 -10.98 -13.39 5.40
N PHE A 111 -10.06 -12.64 6.01
CA PHE A 111 -9.16 -11.75 5.29
C PHE A 111 -7.78 -11.66 5.95
N PHE A 112 -6.74 -11.76 5.14
CA PHE A 112 -5.37 -11.40 5.49
C PHE A 112 -4.74 -10.73 4.27
N ALA A 113 -4.06 -9.61 4.46
CA ALA A 113 -3.22 -9.01 3.43
C ALA A 113 -2.02 -8.32 4.08
N ALA A 114 -0.82 -8.56 3.56
CA ALA A 114 0.42 -7.93 3.98
C ALA A 114 1.03 -7.15 2.82
N ASN A 115 1.16 -5.84 2.98
CA ASN A 115 1.62 -4.92 1.94
C ASN A 115 2.70 -3.97 2.47
N GLY A 116 3.59 -3.53 1.59
CA GLY A 116 4.61 -2.53 1.92
C GLY A 116 5.84 -3.08 2.67
N PRO A 117 6.81 -2.21 2.97
CA PRO A 117 8.09 -2.61 3.55
C PRO A 117 8.01 -2.78 5.07
N PHE A 118 8.57 -3.87 5.58
CA PHE A 118 8.80 -4.05 7.03
C PHE A 118 10.31 -3.96 7.30
N PRO A 119 10.77 -3.02 8.12
CA PRO A 119 12.19 -2.78 8.32
C PRO A 119 12.86 -3.96 9.02
N SER A 120 14.09 -4.26 8.64
CA SER A 120 14.99 -5.14 9.39
C SER A 120 16.13 -4.33 10.01
N ALA A 121 16.82 -4.90 10.99
CA ALA A 121 17.97 -4.25 11.64
C ALA A 121 19.04 -3.79 10.63
N ASP A 122 19.27 -4.56 9.57
CA ASP A 122 20.28 -4.25 8.54
C ASP A 122 19.91 -3.04 7.67
N THR A 123 18.63 -2.66 7.66
CA THR A 123 18.12 -1.49 6.91
C THR A 123 18.07 -0.21 7.74
N PHE A 124 18.40 -0.28 9.03
CA PHE A 124 18.26 0.83 9.96
C PHE A 124 19.61 1.45 10.31
N GLN A 125 19.72 2.77 10.10
CA GLN A 125 20.85 3.56 10.58
C GLN A 125 20.44 4.24 11.89
N GLN A 126 21.10 3.86 12.98
CA GLN A 126 20.84 4.48 14.27
C GLN A 126 21.52 5.85 14.37
N GLU A 127 20.72 6.87 14.70
CA GLU A 127 21.16 8.25 14.86
C GLU A 127 20.55 8.86 16.13
N GLU A 128 21.16 9.95 16.61
CA GLU A 128 20.62 10.73 17.72
C GLU A 128 19.47 11.63 17.22
N PHE A 129 18.31 11.56 17.89
CA PHE A 129 17.15 12.37 17.55
C PHE A 129 17.30 13.79 18.14
N ALA A 130 17.57 14.78 17.29
CA ALA A 130 17.81 16.18 17.70
C ALA A 130 16.67 17.15 17.29
N LEU A 131 15.57 16.63 16.75
CA LEU A 131 14.42 17.43 16.33
C LEU A 131 13.55 17.84 17.54
N SER A 132 13.12 19.09 17.54
CA SER A 132 12.08 19.60 18.45
C SER A 132 10.90 20.13 17.65
N LEU A 133 9.73 20.23 18.28
CA LEU A 133 8.54 20.79 17.64
C LEU A 133 8.76 22.22 17.12
N ALA A 134 9.57 23.02 17.82
CA ALA A 134 9.92 24.37 17.41
C ALA A 134 10.69 24.41 16.08
N ASP A 135 11.45 23.36 15.76
CA ASP A 135 12.16 23.23 14.49
C ASP A 135 11.22 22.85 13.34
N VAL A 136 10.20 22.04 13.62
CA VAL A 136 9.31 21.45 12.60
C VAL A 136 8.18 22.40 12.19
N VAL A 137 7.62 23.16 13.14
CA VAL A 137 6.44 24.02 12.89
C VAL A 137 6.64 25.02 11.74
N PRO A 138 7.78 25.75 11.64
CA PRO A 138 8.02 26.63 10.50
C PRO A 138 8.04 25.90 9.16
N LEU A 139 8.63 24.70 9.12
CA LEU A 139 8.70 23.88 7.92
C LEU A 139 7.31 23.39 7.49
N ALA A 140 6.51 22.90 8.45
CA ALA A 140 5.14 22.46 8.19
C ALA A 140 4.27 23.61 7.64
N ARG A 141 4.42 24.82 8.18
CA ARG A 141 3.73 26.02 7.66
C ARG A 141 4.15 26.37 6.24
N ASN A 142 5.43 26.17 5.91
CA ASN A 142 5.92 26.42 4.55
C ASN A 142 5.34 25.45 3.52
N GLN A 143 4.98 24.23 3.93
CA GLN A 143 4.33 23.24 3.06
C GLN A 143 2.86 23.54 2.78
N PHE A 144 2.23 24.40 3.58
CA PHE A 144 0.84 24.79 3.37
C PHE A 144 0.76 25.85 2.27
N LYS A 145 0.18 25.47 1.12
CA LYS A 145 0.12 26.30 -0.08
C LYS A 145 -1.32 26.42 -0.58
N LEU A 146 -1.64 27.59 -1.13
CA LEU A 146 -2.89 27.84 -1.83
C LEU A 146 -2.69 27.51 -3.31
N PHE A 147 -3.57 26.69 -3.87
CA PHE A 147 -3.57 26.34 -5.29
C PHE A 147 -4.96 26.60 -5.88
N GLU A 148 -5.02 26.82 -7.20
CA GLU A 148 -6.28 26.81 -7.92
C GLU A 148 -6.52 25.41 -8.49
N PHE A 149 -7.64 24.80 -8.12
CA PHE A 149 -8.01 23.47 -8.59
C PHE A 149 -9.20 23.55 -9.56
N PRO A 150 -9.14 22.87 -10.73
CA PRO A 150 -10.24 22.85 -11.66
C PRO A 150 -11.32 21.86 -11.19
N SER A 151 -12.55 22.34 -10.97
CA SER A 151 -13.71 21.48 -10.78
C SER A 151 -14.34 21.14 -12.13
N PHE A 152 -14.38 19.86 -12.48
CA PHE A 152 -15.17 19.41 -13.62
C PHE A 152 -16.67 19.54 -13.35
N GLU A 153 -17.13 19.18 -12.16
CA GLU A 153 -18.55 19.28 -11.79
C GLU A 153 -19.08 20.72 -11.76
N GLN A 154 -18.25 21.67 -11.32
CA GLN A 154 -18.65 23.07 -11.18
C GLN A 154 -18.19 23.95 -12.35
N GLU A 155 -17.52 23.38 -13.35
CA GLU A 155 -16.97 24.05 -14.53
C GLU A 155 -16.18 25.35 -14.22
N LYS A 156 -15.45 25.36 -13.09
CA LYS A 156 -14.71 26.53 -12.62
C LYS A 156 -13.47 26.16 -11.83
N TRP A 157 -12.55 27.11 -11.76
CA TRP A 157 -11.39 27.06 -10.87
C TRP A 157 -11.79 27.58 -9.50
N PHE A 158 -11.37 26.89 -8.44
CA PHE A 158 -11.58 27.35 -7.08
C PHE A 158 -10.33 27.15 -6.22
N PRO A 159 -10.09 28.05 -5.25
CA PRO A 159 -8.92 27.95 -4.39
C PRO A 159 -9.05 26.79 -3.41
N VAL A 160 -7.99 25.99 -3.30
CA VAL A 160 -7.85 24.92 -2.32
C VAL A 160 -6.52 25.06 -1.59
N TYR A 161 -6.50 24.69 -0.31
CA TYR A 161 -5.25 24.56 0.42
C TYR A 161 -4.73 23.14 0.29
N GLY A 162 -3.48 23.01 -0.16
CA GLY A 162 -2.74 21.77 -0.19
C GLY A 162 -1.65 21.76 0.87
N LEU A 163 -1.37 20.58 1.40
CA LEU A 163 -0.22 20.30 2.23
C LEU A 163 0.54 19.14 1.60
N GLU A 164 1.84 19.28 1.42
CA GLU A 164 2.72 18.20 0.98
C GLU A 164 3.41 17.57 2.19
N GLU A 165 3.48 16.24 2.21
CA GLU A 165 4.24 15.50 3.21
C GLU A 165 5.73 15.52 2.86
N ILE A 166 6.56 15.75 3.87
CA ILE A 166 8.03 15.67 3.77
C ILE A 166 8.58 14.99 5.02
N TYR A 167 9.71 14.31 4.88
CA TYR A 167 10.50 13.81 5.99
C TYR A 167 11.63 14.78 6.33
N LEU A 168 12.10 14.71 7.57
CA LEU A 168 13.19 15.52 8.11
C LEU A 168 14.26 14.60 8.66
N THR A 169 15.53 14.88 8.36
CA THR A 169 16.62 14.15 8.98
C THR A 169 16.71 14.49 10.47
N ASN A 170 17.15 13.53 11.29
CA ASN A 170 17.20 13.66 12.76
C ASN A 170 18.06 14.86 13.24
N ASN A 171 19.04 15.26 12.43
CA ASN A 171 19.98 16.34 12.69
C ASN A 171 19.61 17.68 12.00
N LYS A 172 18.44 17.79 11.37
CA LYS A 172 17.96 18.98 10.63
C LYS A 172 18.80 19.35 9.40
N SER A 173 19.66 18.47 8.92
CA SER A 173 20.51 18.79 7.77
C SER A 173 19.68 18.99 6.50
N GLU A 174 18.61 18.20 6.31
CA GLU A 174 17.91 18.09 5.04
C GLU A 174 16.42 17.72 5.21
N THR A 175 15.63 18.02 4.17
CA THR A 175 14.24 17.58 4.00
C THR A 175 14.18 16.55 2.87
N ILE A 176 13.39 15.49 3.03
CA ILE A 176 13.21 14.44 2.01
C ILE A 176 11.75 14.48 1.54
N PRO A 177 11.47 14.62 0.22
CA PRO A 177 10.09 14.60 -0.30
C PRO A 177 9.39 13.26 -0.04
N PHE A 178 8.08 13.28 0.22
CA PHE A 178 7.28 12.05 0.41
C PHE A 178 7.21 11.17 -0.85
N PHE A 179 7.10 11.79 -2.03
CA PHE A 179 7.12 11.08 -3.31
C PHE A 179 8.54 10.68 -3.70
N ALA A 180 9.06 9.68 -2.99
CA ALA A 180 10.24 8.97 -3.41
C ALA A 180 9.89 7.81 -4.35
N ASP A 181 9.08 8.07 -5.40
CA ASP A 181 9.04 7.19 -6.57
C ASP A 181 10.25 7.45 -7.50
N VAL A 182 11.40 7.75 -6.89
CA VAL A 182 12.70 7.90 -7.56
C VAL A 182 13.23 6.53 -8.04
N ARG A 183 12.50 5.43 -7.77
CA ARG A 183 12.87 4.09 -8.22
C ARG A 183 12.06 3.58 -9.41
N SER A 184 10.84 4.08 -9.66
CA SER A 184 10.08 3.70 -10.87
C SER A 184 10.46 4.54 -12.09
N SER A 185 11.04 5.73 -11.87
CA SER A 185 11.36 6.66 -12.93
C SER A 185 12.83 7.09 -12.86
N LEU A 186 13.54 6.89 -13.97
CA LEU A 186 14.86 7.47 -14.19
C LEU A 186 14.65 8.87 -14.79
N LYS A 187 15.09 9.91 -14.09
CA LYS A 187 15.10 11.26 -14.66
C LYS A 187 16.11 11.31 -15.81
N ILE A 188 15.62 11.32 -17.04
CA ILE A 188 16.45 11.44 -18.25
C ILE A 188 16.43 12.91 -18.68
N ASP A 189 17.44 13.67 -18.26
CA ASP A 189 17.64 15.06 -18.71
C ASP A 189 18.28 15.07 -20.12
N LYS A 190 17.55 14.61 -21.15
CA LYS A 190 18.02 14.59 -22.54
C LYS A 190 17.24 15.59 -23.38
N ILE A 191 17.97 16.56 -23.94
CA ILE A 191 17.40 17.50 -24.91
C ILE A 191 17.17 16.74 -26.22
N LEU A 192 15.90 16.60 -26.62
CA LEU A 192 15.54 16.09 -27.94
C LEU A 192 15.75 17.21 -28.96
N GLN A 193 16.66 16.99 -29.90
CA GLN A 193 16.90 17.89 -31.02
C GLN A 193 16.55 17.14 -32.30
N TRP A 194 15.92 17.84 -33.23
CA TRP A 194 15.74 17.33 -34.59
C TRP A 194 17.08 17.43 -35.30
N ASP A 195 17.64 16.30 -35.73
CA ASP A 195 18.88 16.29 -36.52
C ASP A 195 18.69 16.99 -37.88
N SER A 196 17.46 17.02 -38.38
CA SER A 196 17.08 17.75 -39.59
C SER A 196 15.59 18.11 -39.55
N PRO A 197 15.19 19.29 -40.04
CA PRO A 197 13.79 19.63 -40.18
C PRO A 197 13.11 18.67 -41.17
N SER A 198 11.93 18.15 -40.80
CA SER A 198 11.12 17.39 -41.75
C SER A 198 10.66 18.31 -42.88
N PRO A 199 10.82 17.93 -44.17
CA PRO A 199 10.31 18.70 -45.29
C PRO A 199 8.78 18.58 -45.43
N GLU A 200 8.15 17.64 -44.71
CA GLU A 200 6.72 17.41 -44.82
C GLU A 200 5.91 18.31 -43.86
N PRO A 201 4.80 18.91 -44.35
CA PRO A 201 3.92 19.70 -43.50
C PRO A 201 3.24 18.82 -42.46
N PHE A 202 3.27 19.26 -41.20
CA PHE A 202 2.54 18.59 -40.13
C PHE A 202 1.04 18.57 -40.43
N THR A 203 0.47 17.37 -40.54
CA THR A 203 -0.97 17.17 -40.67
C THR A 203 -1.49 16.57 -39.37
N ARG A 204 -2.24 17.36 -38.60
CA ARG A 204 -2.87 16.90 -37.36
C ARG A 204 -3.83 15.75 -37.69
N ARG A 205 -3.63 14.61 -37.04
CA ARG A 205 -4.58 13.49 -37.06
C ARG A 205 -5.13 13.28 -35.66
N GLU A 206 -6.39 12.91 -35.59
CA GLU A 206 -7.02 12.50 -34.35
C GLU A 206 -6.47 11.12 -33.96
N ILE A 207 -5.94 11.00 -32.75
CA ILE A 207 -5.46 9.73 -32.21
C ILE A 207 -6.67 9.07 -31.58
N ASN A 208 -7.13 7.96 -32.18
CA ASN A 208 -8.18 7.14 -31.58
C ASN A 208 -7.54 6.26 -30.51
N LEU A 209 -7.77 6.60 -29.23
CA LEU A 209 -7.21 5.89 -28.07
C LEU A 209 -7.97 4.60 -27.73
N ASN A 210 -8.98 4.23 -28.53
CA ASN A 210 -9.71 2.98 -28.36
C ASN A 210 -8.97 1.83 -29.07
N GLU A 211 -7.77 1.51 -28.62
CA GLU A 211 -7.17 0.21 -28.95
C GLU A 211 -7.69 -0.83 -27.95
N THR A 212 -8.62 -1.66 -28.42
CA THR A 212 -8.91 -2.93 -27.75
C THR A 212 -7.65 -3.79 -27.88
N ILE A 213 -6.94 -3.99 -26.78
CA ILE A 213 -5.88 -4.99 -26.72
C ILE A 213 -6.58 -6.34 -26.88
N ALA A 214 -6.43 -6.97 -28.05
CA ALA A 214 -6.87 -8.34 -28.24
C ALA A 214 -5.95 -9.25 -27.40
N THR A 215 -6.54 -9.89 -26.40
CA THR A 215 -5.95 -10.98 -25.61
C THR A 215 -5.71 -12.22 -26.46
#